data_AF-A0A7C2HR78-F1
#
_entry.id   AF-A0A7C2HR78-F1
#
_cell.length_a   1.000
_cell.length_b   1.000
_cell.length_c   1.000
_cell.angle_alpha   90.00
_cell.angle_beta   90.00
_cell.angle_gamma   90.00
#
_symmetry.space_group_name_H-M   'P 1'
#
loop_
_entity.id
_entity.type
_entity.pdbx_description
1 polymer ?
#
loop_
_entity_poly.entity_id
_entity_poly.type
_entity_poly.pdbx_seq_one_letter_code
_entity_poly.pdbx_strand_id
1 'polypeptide(L)'
;MAAGAAAGILRLVLAGPGADDGDEFGRRGQTEVIPVWNWQRLPGTTVAQTGSIPYYDMFRSAQHSTGQSDLVGGVSDGRYGLAAMDYRRSGVSVQARKAWFFFDNELVALGADIRDPAGNASVFTTLNQVLLDGLVTLKDA
;
A
#
# COMPACT_ATOMS: atom_id res chain seq x y z
N MET A 1 -3.13 -9.48 14.66
CA MET A 1 -3.07 -8.59 13.47
C MET A 1 -4.10 -9.08 12.47
N ALA A 2 -5.06 -8.24 12.06
CA ALA A 2 -5.99 -8.55 10.98
C ALA A 2 -5.62 -7.67 9.79
N ALA A 3 -5.02 -8.26 8.76
CA ALA A 3 -4.75 -7.59 7.49
C ALA A 3 -5.92 -7.89 6.54
N GLY A 4 -6.84 -6.95 6.39
CA GLY A 4 -7.83 -6.96 5.31
C GLY A 4 -7.23 -6.33 4.06
N ALA A 5 -6.98 -7.11 3.01
CA ALA A 5 -6.32 -6.61 1.81
C ALA A 5 -7.30 -5.93 0.85
N ALA A 6 -7.26 -4.60 0.80
CA ALA A 6 -7.59 -3.84 -0.41
C ALA A 6 -6.25 -3.50 -1.10
N ALA A 7 -6.07 -3.96 -2.35
CA ALA A 7 -4.90 -3.69 -3.20
C ALA A 7 -3.49 -4.04 -2.65
N GLY A 8 -3.40 -4.84 -1.59
CA GLY A 8 -2.11 -5.21 -0.99
C GLY A 8 -1.38 -4.04 -0.33
N ILE A 9 -2.14 -3.09 0.24
CA ILE A 9 -1.56 -2.04 1.10
C ILE A 9 -0.83 -2.75 2.25
N LEU A 10 0.47 -2.51 2.35
CA LEU A 10 1.24 -2.82 3.55
C LEU A 10 1.60 -1.48 4.18
N ARG A 11 1.04 -1.25 5.36
CA ARG A 11 1.37 -0.08 6.17
C ARG A 11 2.15 -0.54 7.38
N LEU A 12 3.37 -0.01 7.52
CA LEU A 12 4.24 -0.27 8.65
C LEU A 12 4.09 0.89 9.63
N VAL A 13 3.57 0.63 10.83
CA VAL A 13 3.61 1.59 11.93
C VAL A 13 4.91 1.31 12.69
N LEU A 14 5.81 2.29 12.72
CA LEU A 14 7.12 2.18 13.34
C LEU A 14 7.17 3.07 14.58
N ALA A 15 7.76 2.59 15.67
CA ALA A 15 8.05 3.43 16.82
C ALA A 15 9.38 4.18 16.59
N GLY A 16 9.33 5.48 16.32
CA GLY A 16 10.51 6.34 16.24
C GLY A 16 10.23 7.72 15.62
N PRO A 17 10.99 8.77 15.96
CA PRO A 17 10.81 10.11 15.39
C PRO A 17 11.03 10.11 13.87
N GLY A 18 10.05 10.62 13.12
CA GLY A 18 10.06 10.66 11.64
C GLY A 18 9.56 9.39 10.95
N ALA A 19 8.98 8.45 11.69
CA ALA A 19 8.29 7.28 11.15
C ALA A 19 6.78 7.42 11.39
N ASP A 20 5.94 6.78 10.54
CA ASP A 20 4.48 6.74 10.73
C ASP A 20 4.18 6.10 12.10
N ASP A 21 4.01 6.91 13.14
CA ASP A 21 3.85 6.46 14.52
C ASP A 21 2.38 6.26 14.91
N GLY A 22 1.48 6.68 14.01
CA GLY A 22 0.05 6.44 14.08
C GLY A 22 -0.76 7.68 14.46
N ASP A 23 -0.13 8.79 14.84
CA ASP A 23 -0.83 10.03 15.19
C ASP A 23 -1.35 10.81 13.95
N GLU A 24 -0.83 10.50 12.76
CA GLU A 24 -1.09 11.20 11.49
C GLU A 24 -2.43 10.81 10.84
N PHE A 25 -3.22 9.94 11.49
CA PHE A 25 -4.32 9.19 10.88
C PHE A 25 -5.72 9.45 11.46
N GLY A 26 -6.00 10.66 11.95
CA GLY A 26 -7.38 11.04 12.28
C GLY A 26 -7.58 11.88 13.53
N ARG A 27 -6.53 12.49 14.11
CA ARG A 27 -6.72 13.51 15.14
C ARG A 27 -6.99 14.87 14.50
N ARG A 28 -8.27 15.24 14.41
CA ARG A 28 -8.69 16.61 14.04
C ARG A 28 -7.92 17.63 14.90
N GLY A 29 -7.18 18.52 14.24
CA GLY A 29 -6.38 19.58 14.89
C GLY A 29 -4.89 19.25 15.10
N GLN A 30 -4.44 18.07 14.67
CA GLN A 30 -3.02 17.67 14.60
C GLN A 30 -2.61 17.51 13.12
N THR A 31 -1.33 17.21 12.88
CA THR A 31 -0.80 16.81 11.57
C THR A 31 -1.59 15.60 11.03
N GLU A 32 -2.12 15.67 9.80
CA GLU A 32 -2.93 14.60 9.22
C GLU A 32 -2.54 14.34 7.75
N VAL A 33 -2.24 13.08 7.42
CA VAL A 33 -1.81 12.70 6.07
C VAL A 33 -2.97 12.56 5.08
N ILE A 34 -4.16 12.21 5.57
CA ILE A 34 -5.35 11.88 4.76
C ILE A 34 -5.70 12.95 3.71
N PRO A 35 -5.79 14.27 4.01
CA PRO A 35 -6.17 15.28 3.03
C PRO A 35 -5.10 15.56 1.98
N VAL A 36 -3.84 15.24 2.26
CA VAL A 36 -2.68 15.52 1.38
C VAL A 36 -2.10 14.26 0.74
N TRP A 37 -2.66 13.08 1.05
CA TRP A 37 -2.15 11.82 0.56
C TRP A 37 -2.33 11.70 -0.95
N ASN A 38 -1.26 11.32 -1.64
CA ASN A 38 -1.40 10.83 -3.01
C ASN A 38 -1.97 9.42 -3.00
N TRP A 39 -3.28 9.31 -3.25
CA TRP A 39 -4.00 8.04 -3.25
C TRP A 39 -3.58 7.05 -4.35
N GLN A 40 -2.82 7.46 -5.38
CA GLN A 40 -2.22 6.54 -6.35
C GLN A 40 -0.89 5.93 -5.87
N ARG A 41 -0.41 6.37 -4.70
CA ARG A 41 0.90 6.00 -4.15
C ARG A 41 0.81 5.57 -2.69
N LEU A 42 -0.28 4.91 -2.31
CA LEU A 42 -0.39 4.32 -0.98
C LEU A 42 0.78 3.33 -0.73
N PRO A 43 1.41 3.35 0.46
CA PRO A 43 2.52 2.45 0.80
C PRO A 43 2.19 0.97 0.56
N GLY A 44 3.15 0.25 -0.01
CA GLY A 44 3.05 -1.19 -0.31
C GLY A 44 2.25 -1.54 -1.58
N THR A 45 1.48 -0.61 -2.15
CA THR A 45 0.64 -0.89 -3.32
C THR A 45 1.42 -0.92 -4.64
N THR A 46 0.90 -1.67 -5.61
CA THR A 46 1.40 -1.72 -7.00
C THR A 46 0.28 -1.23 -7.93
N VAL A 47 0.41 -0.02 -8.48
CA VAL A 47 -0.70 0.73 -9.12
C VAL A 47 -0.22 1.47 -10.39
N ALA A 48 -1.06 1.46 -11.42
CA ALA A 48 -0.88 2.26 -12.63
C ALA A 48 -1.08 3.76 -12.33
N GLN A 49 -0.13 4.60 -12.72
CA GLN A 49 -0.09 6.03 -12.43
C GLN A 49 -0.81 6.83 -13.52
N THR A 50 -2.14 6.81 -13.51
CA THR A 50 -2.97 7.47 -14.54
C THR A 50 -3.07 8.99 -14.38
N GLY A 51 -2.59 9.57 -13.28
CA GLY A 51 -2.66 11.01 -13.00
C GLY A 51 -4.02 11.50 -12.50
N SER A 52 -5.05 10.65 -12.52
CA SER A 52 -6.36 10.92 -11.97
C SER A 52 -6.88 9.73 -11.17
N ILE A 53 -7.54 10.01 -10.04
CA ILE A 53 -8.26 8.98 -9.28
C ILE A 53 -9.66 8.91 -9.89
N PRO A 54 -10.11 7.74 -10.40
CA PRO A 54 -11.44 7.60 -10.99
C PRO A 54 -12.51 7.57 -9.88
N TYR A 55 -12.73 8.72 -9.22
CA TYR A 55 -13.64 8.88 -8.10
C TYR A 55 -15.05 8.41 -8.44
N TYR A 56 -15.52 8.67 -9.65
CA TYR A 56 -16.90 8.35 -10.08
C TYR A 56 -17.12 6.85 -10.35
N ASP A 57 -16.10 6.13 -10.82
CA ASP A 57 -16.22 4.69 -11.10
C ASP A 57 -16.15 3.85 -9.82
N MET A 58 -15.45 4.34 -8.78
CA MET A 58 -15.29 3.66 -7.49
C MET A 58 -16.60 3.48 -6.71
N PHE A 59 -17.59 4.36 -6.90
CA PHE A 59 -18.85 4.36 -6.13
C PHE A 59 -20.10 3.97 -6.94
N ARG A 60 -19.98 3.85 -8.28
CA ARG A 60 -21.12 3.49 -9.14
C ARG A 60 -21.42 1.99 -9.15
N SER A 61 -20.42 1.13 -9.00
CA SER A 61 -20.67 -0.30 -8.93
C SER A 61 -20.97 -0.70 -7.48
N ALA A 62 -22.22 -1.00 -7.17
CA ALA A 62 -22.60 -1.79 -5.98
C ALA A 62 -21.92 -3.18 -5.96
N GLN A 63 -21.21 -3.54 -7.04
CA GLN A 63 -20.25 -4.62 -7.07
C GLN A 63 -19.03 -4.19 -6.26
N HIS A 64 -18.95 -4.67 -5.03
CA HIS A 64 -17.71 -4.69 -4.25
C HIS A 64 -16.56 -5.05 -5.19
N SER A 65 -15.51 -4.22 -5.26
CA SER A 65 -14.34 -4.52 -6.08
C SER A 65 -13.56 -5.66 -5.45
N THR A 66 -14.05 -6.89 -5.64
CA THR A 66 -13.48 -8.09 -5.06
C THR A 66 -12.19 -8.47 -5.78
N GLY A 67 -11.30 -9.13 -5.02
CA GLY A 67 -10.21 -9.89 -5.61
C GLY A 67 -10.77 -10.95 -6.56
N GLN A 68 -10.06 -11.18 -7.67
CA GLN A 68 -10.37 -12.20 -8.67
C GLN A 68 -9.42 -13.41 -8.53
N SER A 69 -8.88 -13.62 -7.33
CA SER A 69 -7.97 -14.72 -7.02
C SER A 69 -8.28 -15.26 -5.63
N ASP A 70 -8.29 -16.59 -5.52
CA ASP A 70 -8.43 -17.30 -4.25
C ASP A 70 -7.08 -17.41 -3.51
N LEU A 71 -5.96 -17.10 -4.19
CA LEU A 71 -4.61 -17.13 -3.59
C LEU A 71 -4.32 -15.81 -2.89
N VAL A 72 -4.94 -15.64 -1.72
CA VAL A 72 -4.70 -14.52 -0.80
C VAL A 72 -4.76 -15.04 0.63
N GLY A 73 -3.78 -14.71 1.46
CA GLY A 73 -3.80 -15.10 2.86
C GLY A 73 -2.46 -14.91 3.55
N GLY A 74 -2.35 -15.49 4.74
CA GLY A 74 -1.10 -15.50 5.49
C GLY A 74 -1.07 -16.59 6.55
N VAL A 75 0.13 -16.87 7.03
CA VAL A 75 0.43 -17.85 8.08
C VAL A 75 1.40 -17.24 9.09
N SER A 76 1.35 -17.71 10.33
CA SER A 76 2.26 -17.30 11.39
C SER A 76 2.43 -18.40 12.43
N ASP A 77 3.62 -18.47 13.03
CA ASP A 77 3.91 -19.31 14.20
C ASP A 77 3.86 -18.51 15.52
N GLY A 78 3.40 -17.26 15.47
CA GLY A 78 3.38 -16.32 16.61
C GLY A 78 4.63 -15.46 16.75
N ARG A 79 5.72 -15.76 16.03
CA ARG A 79 6.97 -14.98 16.01
C ARG A 79 7.31 -14.46 14.61
N TYR A 80 7.20 -15.33 13.61
CA TYR A 80 7.40 -15.04 12.21
C TYR A 80 6.10 -15.19 11.45
N GLY A 81 6.04 -14.57 10.27
CA GLY A 81 4.85 -14.62 9.44
C GLY A 81 5.15 -14.48 7.96
N LEU A 82 4.19 -14.93 7.16
CA LEU A 82 4.15 -14.72 5.73
C LEU A 82 2.74 -14.28 5.35
N ALA A 83 2.63 -13.24 4.53
CA ALA A 83 1.43 -12.91 3.80
C ALA A 83 1.72 -12.98 2.30
N ALA A 84 0.78 -13.50 1.52
CA ALA A 84 0.90 -13.59 0.07
C ALA A 84 -0.42 -13.21 -0.60
N MET A 85 -0.30 -12.60 -1.78
CA MET A 85 -1.42 -12.14 -2.58
C MET A 85 -1.11 -12.29 -4.07
N ASP A 86 -1.92 -13.06 -4.77
CA ASP A 86 -2.05 -12.97 -6.22
C ASP A 86 -3.03 -11.84 -6.55
N TYR A 87 -2.48 -10.65 -6.77
CA TYR A 87 -3.23 -9.43 -7.00
C TYR A 87 -3.89 -9.44 -8.37
N ARG A 88 -5.20 -9.69 -8.35
CA ARG A 88 -6.13 -9.47 -9.47
C ARG A 88 -7.38 -8.80 -8.92
N ARG A 89 -7.80 -7.69 -9.50
CA ARG A 89 -8.99 -6.94 -9.06
C ARG A 89 -9.88 -6.61 -10.24
N SER A 90 -11.19 -6.81 -10.08
CA SER A 90 -12.15 -6.44 -11.11
C SER A 90 -12.05 -4.96 -11.46
N GLY A 91 -12.05 -4.63 -12.75
CA GLY A 91 -11.91 -3.26 -13.24
C GLY A 91 -10.48 -2.67 -13.17
N VAL A 92 -9.48 -3.45 -12.73
CA VAL A 92 -8.07 -3.03 -12.71
C VAL A 92 -7.25 -3.99 -13.57
N SER A 93 -6.55 -3.44 -14.56
CA SER A 93 -5.74 -4.24 -15.49
C SER A 93 -4.41 -4.72 -14.87
N VAL A 94 -3.83 -3.92 -13.96
CA VAL A 94 -2.61 -4.28 -13.23
C VAL A 94 -2.80 -5.58 -12.46
N GLN A 95 -1.88 -6.51 -12.69
CA GLN A 95 -1.80 -7.80 -12.00
C GLN A 95 -0.39 -7.96 -11.44
N ALA A 96 -0.26 -8.61 -10.28
CA ALA A 96 1.03 -8.86 -9.64
C ALA A 96 0.94 -10.03 -8.65
N ARG A 97 2.05 -10.69 -8.36
CA ARG A 97 2.19 -11.58 -7.20
C ARG A 97 3.00 -10.88 -6.15
N LYS A 98 2.44 -10.71 -4.96
CA LYS A 98 3.06 -9.98 -3.85
C LYS A 98 3.19 -10.91 -2.65
N ALA A 99 4.33 -10.84 -1.97
CA ALA A 99 4.55 -11.57 -0.73
C ALA A 99 5.29 -10.69 0.27
N TRP A 100 4.99 -10.88 1.55
CA TRP A 100 5.61 -10.17 2.66
C TRP A 100 6.03 -11.19 3.70
N PHE A 101 7.31 -11.15 4.07
CA PHE A 101 7.91 -12.01 5.08
C PHE A 101 8.22 -11.15 6.29
N PHE A 102 7.74 -11.56 7.45
CA PHE A 102 7.87 -10.86 8.71
C PHE A 102 8.89 -11.59 9.57
N PHE A 103 10.06 -10.98 9.74
CA PHE A 103 11.16 -11.47 10.58
C PHE A 103 11.24 -10.64 11.87
N ASP A 104 12.30 -10.81 12.66
CA ASP A 104 12.42 -10.14 13.97
C ASP A 104 12.46 -8.61 13.82
N ASN A 105 13.41 -8.09 13.02
CA ASN A 105 13.66 -6.64 12.86
C ASN A 105 13.53 -6.15 11.41
N GLU A 106 13.00 -7.00 10.53
CA GLU A 106 12.90 -6.68 9.13
C GLU A 106 11.61 -7.23 8.53
N LEU A 107 11.15 -6.53 7.50
CA LEU A 107 10.05 -6.95 6.66
C LEU A 107 10.58 -7.00 5.24
N VAL A 108 10.49 -8.17 4.62
CA VAL A 108 10.89 -8.36 3.21
C VAL A 108 9.65 -8.35 2.34
N ALA A 109 9.54 -7.36 1.45
CA ALA A 109 8.48 -7.25 0.47
C ALA A 109 8.98 -7.74 -0.90
N LEU A 110 8.34 -8.77 -1.45
CA LEU A 110 8.61 -9.29 -2.79
C LEU A 110 7.45 -9.00 -3.74
N GLY A 111 7.79 -8.66 -4.98
CA GLY A 111 6.84 -8.50 -6.08
C GLY A 111 7.36 -9.22 -7.32
N ALA A 112 6.51 -10.04 -7.95
CA ALA A 112 6.82 -10.78 -9.17
C ALA A 112 5.63 -10.78 -10.12
N ASP A 113 5.85 -11.17 -11.39
CA ASP A 113 4.79 -11.29 -12.40
C ASP A 113 3.93 -10.00 -12.50
N ILE A 114 4.58 -8.84 -12.38
CA ILE A 114 3.93 -7.53 -12.46
C ILE A 114 3.67 -7.23 -13.93
N ARG A 115 2.40 -7.10 -14.29
CA ARG A 115 1.96 -6.85 -15.67
C ARG A 115 0.72 -5.98 -15.71
N ASP A 116 0.61 -5.19 -16.77
CA ASP A 116 -0.58 -4.38 -17.07
C ASP A 116 -0.97 -4.56 -18.54
N PRO A 117 -1.84 -5.53 -18.86
CA PRO A 117 -2.23 -5.82 -20.24
C PRO A 117 -2.85 -4.64 -21.00
N ALA A 118 -3.52 -3.71 -20.30
CA ALA A 118 -4.05 -2.50 -20.90
C ALA A 118 -2.95 -1.49 -21.27
N GLY A 119 -1.84 -1.45 -20.51
CA GLY A 119 -0.64 -0.67 -20.85
C GLY A 119 -0.84 0.84 -20.97
N ASN A 120 -1.87 1.40 -20.33
CA ASN A 120 -2.27 2.81 -20.52
C ASN A 120 -1.48 3.80 -19.64
N ALA A 121 -0.72 3.32 -18.65
CA ALA A 121 0.09 4.15 -17.77
C ALA A 121 1.25 3.35 -17.15
N SER A 122 2.26 4.07 -16.62
CA SER A 122 3.37 3.44 -15.90
C SER A 122 2.89 2.80 -14.60
N VAL A 123 3.33 1.57 -14.33
CA VAL A 123 3.00 0.84 -13.10
C VAL A 123 4.11 1.01 -12.08
N PHE A 124 3.79 1.57 -10.91
CA PHE A 124 4.74 1.74 -9.81
C PHE A 124 4.35 0.88 -8.61
N THR A 125 5.37 0.40 -7.88
CA THR A 125 5.20 -0.06 -6.51
C THR A 125 5.71 1.02 -5.58
N THR A 126 4.84 1.55 -4.72
CA THR A 126 5.27 2.56 -3.73
C THR A 126 5.84 1.87 -2.51
N LEU A 127 7.13 2.09 -2.23
CA LEU A 127 7.77 1.56 -1.02
C LEU A 127 7.24 2.27 0.23
N ASN A 128 7.24 3.60 0.21
CA ASN A 128 6.79 4.40 1.33
C ASN A 128 6.29 5.78 0.88
N GLN A 129 5.33 6.35 1.61
CA GLN A 129 4.88 7.72 1.48
C GLN A 129 4.46 8.21 2.87
N VAL A 130 5.31 9.05 3.45
CA VAL A 130 5.13 9.59 4.80
C VAL A 130 4.90 11.10 4.73
N LEU A 131 4.25 11.63 5.75
CA LEU A 131 4.19 13.07 5.96
C LEU A 131 5.45 13.48 6.74
N LEU A 132 6.13 14.53 6.29
CA LEU A 132 7.28 15.05 7.01
C LEU A 132 6.83 15.54 8.39
N ASP A 133 7.47 15.01 9.43
CA ASP A 133 7.30 15.46 10.80
C ASP A 133 8.64 15.97 11.37
N GLY A 134 8.60 17.14 12.01
CA GLY A 134 9.77 17.78 12.61
C GLY A 134 10.61 18.67 11.70
N LEU A 135 11.76 19.12 12.23
CA LEU A 135 12.68 20.06 11.59
C LEU A 135 13.60 19.36 10.58
N VAL A 136 13.85 20.01 9.43
CA VAL A 136 14.79 19.53 8.42
C VAL A 136 16.15 20.22 8.61
N THR A 137 17.21 19.44 8.74
CA THR A 137 18.58 19.95 8.72
C THR A 137 19.18 19.74 7.33
N LEU A 138 19.62 20.83 6.69
CA LEU A 138 20.40 20.76 5.46
C LEU A 138 21.88 20.73 5.81
N LYS A 139 22.63 19.85 5.16
CA LYS A 139 24.08 19.82 5.24
C LYS A 139 24.60 20.29 3.88
N ASP A 140 25.29 21.42 3.87
CA ASP A 140 25.95 21.91 2.66
C ASP A 140 27.04 20.93 2.23
N ALA A 141 27.20 20.76 0.91
CA ALA A 141 28.07 19.77 0.28
C ALA A 141 29.56 20.12 0.36
#